data_AF-W3V8A0-F1
#
_entry.id   AF-W3V8A0-F1
#
_cell.length_a   1.000
_cell.length_b   1.000
_cell.length_c   1.000
_cell.angle_alpha   90.00
_cell.angle_beta   90.00
_cell.angle_gamma   90.00
#
_symmetry.space_group_name_H-M   'P 1'
#
loop_
_entity.id
_entity.type
_entity.pdbx_description
1 polymer ?
#
loop_
_entity_poly.entity_id
_entity_poly.type
_entity_poly.pdbx_seq_one_letter_code
_entity_poly.pdbx_strand_id
1 'polypeptide(L)'
;MSNKNEFKAFSASQDANVVSQREYEESRDLNTGIPPNIISIGLLNKVLRQSSIISSVVADFISTQCSDDVLDDGDIVKLTTQLNRALEQKITTEIPSASLAQEGIVQLTNMLGNSSRLAATQKLIQELADSFNDNLSNRVPNIRKVNGKELSEDIHLGAVDIGVYTPEQIDQKINIEVDRRIDIELDQKISIEVDKKINAKGNKNTADKAVNGWWKCGDTGVIYQWGRTDVIQSGNVARIQLPISFSNTDYSVNINPIQSKIGSMGAVIGYVNVIDRSSFDLLNSWVNARWNSPFFWIAIGY
;
A
#
# COMPACT_ATOMS: atom_id res chain seq x y z
N MET A 1 45.70 -42.66 59.58
CA MET A 1 46.76 -42.73 60.60
C MET A 1 46.68 -41.43 61.40
N SER A 2 46.83 -41.47 62.72
CA SER A 2 46.86 -40.24 63.53
C SER A 2 48.22 -39.58 63.32
N ASN A 3 48.22 -38.33 62.84
CA ASN A 3 49.48 -37.59 62.68
C ASN A 3 50.06 -37.24 64.04
N LYS A 4 51.38 -37.10 64.10
CA LYS A 4 52.16 -36.92 65.33
C LYS A 4 52.48 -35.43 65.54
N ASN A 5 52.05 -34.88 66.66
CA ASN A 5 52.51 -33.58 67.16
C ASN A 5 53.56 -33.81 68.26
N GLU A 6 54.78 -33.31 68.10
CA GLU A 6 55.87 -33.44 69.09
C GLU A 6 55.97 -32.26 70.06
N PHE A 7 55.33 -31.13 69.78
CA PHE A 7 55.26 -30.00 70.69
C PHE A 7 54.25 -30.30 71.80
N LYS A 8 54.75 -30.67 72.99
CA LYS A 8 53.91 -31.10 74.12
C LYS A 8 53.71 -29.99 75.13
N ALA A 9 52.48 -29.91 75.64
CA ALA A 9 52.16 -29.08 76.79
C ALA A 9 52.90 -29.60 78.05
N PHE A 10 53.68 -28.74 78.68
CA PHE A 10 54.40 -29.01 79.92
C PHE A 10 53.50 -28.78 81.14
N SER A 11 53.58 -29.64 82.16
CA SER A 11 52.83 -29.48 83.43
C SER A 11 51.31 -29.37 83.25
N ALA A 12 50.73 -30.04 82.26
CA ALA A 12 49.31 -29.92 81.92
C ALA A 12 48.36 -30.64 82.91
N SER A 13 48.88 -31.56 83.73
CA SER A 13 48.10 -32.32 84.71
C SER A 13 47.42 -31.43 85.76
N GLN A 14 46.33 -31.94 86.34
CA GLN A 14 45.57 -31.24 87.36
C GLN A 14 46.40 -31.02 88.65
N ASP A 15 47.22 -31.99 89.02
CA ASP A 15 48.11 -31.95 90.19
C ASP A 15 49.54 -31.45 89.87
N ALA A 16 49.69 -30.72 88.76
CA ALA A 16 50.98 -30.19 88.38
C ALA A 16 51.51 -29.18 89.41
N ASN A 17 52.82 -29.22 89.69
CA ASN A 17 53.49 -28.27 90.59
C ASN A 17 53.62 -26.89 89.92
N VAL A 18 52.51 -26.18 89.80
CA VAL A 18 52.39 -24.83 89.24
C VAL A 18 51.66 -23.92 90.22
N VAL A 19 52.00 -22.64 90.25
CA VAL A 19 51.19 -21.65 90.99
C VAL A 19 49.79 -21.53 90.37
N SER A 20 48.80 -21.17 91.18
CA SER A 20 47.44 -20.96 90.67
C SER A 20 47.38 -19.79 89.69
N GLN A 21 46.33 -19.73 88.87
CA GLN A 21 46.16 -18.60 87.95
C GLN A 21 46.07 -17.26 88.69
N ARG A 22 45.32 -17.22 89.81
CA ARG A 22 45.15 -16.03 90.64
C ARG A 22 46.49 -15.54 91.21
N GLU A 23 47.27 -16.43 91.83
CA GLU A 23 48.58 -16.07 92.40
C GLU A 23 49.58 -15.59 91.33
N TYR A 24 49.50 -16.13 90.11
CA TYR A 24 50.31 -15.70 88.99
C TYR A 24 49.94 -14.30 88.51
N GLU A 25 48.65 -14.01 88.37
CA GLU A 25 48.12 -12.70 87.97
C GLU A 25 48.40 -11.60 88.99
N GLU A 26 48.41 -11.95 90.28
CA GLU A 26 48.73 -11.04 91.39
C GLU A 26 50.25 -10.83 91.59
N SER A 27 51.09 -11.69 91.00
CA SER A 27 52.54 -11.61 91.14
C SER A 27 53.12 -10.39 90.42
N ARG A 28 54.00 -9.65 91.09
CA ARG A 28 54.76 -8.55 90.48
C ARG A 28 55.65 -9.06 89.33
N ASP A 29 56.14 -10.29 89.44
CA ASP A 29 57.03 -10.93 88.47
C ASP A 29 56.36 -11.15 87.10
N LEU A 30 55.02 -11.13 87.03
CA LEU A 30 54.30 -11.16 85.75
C LEU A 30 54.66 -9.95 84.86
N ASN A 31 54.86 -8.78 85.49
CA ASN A 31 55.18 -7.54 84.79
C ASN A 31 56.68 -7.24 84.76
N THR A 32 57.41 -7.65 85.79
CA THR A 32 58.85 -7.31 85.95
C THR A 32 59.79 -8.45 85.60
N GLY A 33 59.28 -9.66 85.32
CA GLY A 33 60.07 -10.87 85.12
C GLY A 33 60.54 -11.49 86.45
N ILE A 34 61.06 -12.72 86.36
CA ILE A 34 61.60 -13.45 87.52
C ILE A 34 62.91 -12.77 87.98
N PRO A 35 63.02 -12.36 89.26
CA PRO A 35 64.21 -11.67 89.77
C PRO A 35 65.46 -12.58 89.78
N PRO A 36 66.67 -11.99 89.67
CA PRO A 36 67.91 -12.77 89.69
C PRO A 36 68.09 -13.48 91.04
N ASN A 37 68.56 -14.73 90.99
CA ASN A 37 68.91 -15.58 92.14
C ASN A 37 67.74 -16.03 93.04
N ILE A 38 66.48 -15.75 92.68
CA ILE A 38 65.29 -16.24 93.40
C ILE A 38 64.31 -16.82 92.37
N ILE A 39 64.16 -18.14 92.33
CA ILE A 39 63.24 -18.82 91.40
C ILE A 39 62.31 -19.74 92.20
N SER A 40 61.02 -19.39 92.25
CA SER A 40 59.99 -20.33 92.70
C SER A 40 59.74 -21.35 91.58
N ILE A 41 59.95 -22.64 91.87
CA ILE A 41 59.74 -23.73 90.91
C ILE A 41 58.29 -23.74 90.40
N GLY A 42 57.32 -23.45 91.27
CA GLY A 42 55.91 -23.36 90.87
C GLY A 42 55.63 -22.21 89.90
N LEU A 43 56.32 -21.06 90.08
CA LEU A 43 56.22 -19.92 89.16
C LEU A 43 56.89 -20.22 87.81
N LEU A 44 58.09 -20.80 87.84
CA LEU A 44 58.78 -21.24 86.63
C LEU A 44 57.93 -22.24 85.83
N ASN A 45 57.37 -23.25 86.51
CA ASN A 45 56.52 -24.23 85.87
C ASN A 45 55.24 -23.60 85.30
N LYS A 46 54.69 -22.55 85.94
CA LYS A 46 53.53 -21.82 85.43
C LYS A 46 53.83 -21.09 84.12
N VAL A 47 54.97 -20.40 84.05
CA VAL A 47 55.44 -19.71 82.84
C VAL A 47 55.66 -20.71 81.70
N LEU A 48 56.39 -21.81 81.97
CA LEU A 48 56.64 -22.87 81.00
C LEU A 48 55.36 -23.59 80.57
N ARG A 49 54.40 -23.78 81.48
CA ARG A 49 53.09 -24.36 81.15
C ARG A 49 52.30 -23.48 80.20
N GLN A 50 52.18 -22.18 80.47
CA GLN A 50 51.41 -21.28 79.60
C GLN A 50 52.00 -21.22 78.18
N SER A 51 53.32 -21.12 78.04
CA SER A 51 53.96 -21.07 76.72
C SER A 51 53.82 -22.40 75.97
N SER A 52 54.15 -23.53 76.61
CA SER A 52 54.09 -24.86 75.99
C SER A 52 52.68 -25.31 75.62
N ILE A 53 51.65 -24.89 76.37
CA ILE A 53 50.25 -25.14 75.99
C ILE A 53 49.93 -24.46 74.66
N ILE A 54 50.28 -23.18 74.50
CA ILE A 54 50.04 -22.45 73.23
C ILE A 54 50.82 -23.10 72.08
N SER A 55 52.09 -23.44 72.29
CA SER A 55 52.89 -24.15 71.29
C SER A 55 52.25 -25.48 70.88
N SER A 56 51.77 -26.27 71.84
CA SER A 56 51.12 -27.55 71.58
C SER A 56 49.81 -27.39 70.80
N VAL A 57 48.97 -26.40 71.14
CA VAL A 57 47.73 -26.08 70.43
C VAL A 57 47.99 -25.67 68.99
N VAL A 58 48.98 -24.80 68.76
CA VAL A 58 49.35 -24.38 67.39
C VAL A 58 49.86 -25.56 66.58
N ALA A 59 50.72 -26.41 67.15
CA ALA A 59 51.21 -27.60 66.47
C ALA A 59 50.10 -28.63 66.19
N ASP A 60 49.12 -28.78 67.08
CA ASP A 60 47.95 -29.65 66.88
C ASP A 60 47.04 -29.10 65.77
N PHE A 61 46.85 -27.78 65.72
CA PHE A 61 46.14 -27.14 64.61
C PHE A 61 46.82 -27.45 63.28
N ILE A 62 48.15 -27.27 63.20
CA ILE A 62 48.94 -27.57 62.00
C ILE A 62 48.78 -29.05 61.59
N SER A 63 48.98 -29.97 62.53
CA SER A 63 48.88 -31.42 62.32
C SER A 63 47.50 -31.84 61.82
N THR A 64 46.44 -31.24 62.39
CA THR A 64 45.04 -31.53 62.05
C THR A 64 44.69 -31.00 60.66
N GLN A 65 45.08 -29.77 60.31
CA GLN A 65 44.70 -29.17 59.02
C GLN A 65 45.54 -29.71 57.85
N CYS A 66 46.82 -30.04 58.08
CA CYS A 66 47.71 -30.47 57.00
C CYS A 66 47.74 -31.99 56.78
N SER A 67 47.23 -32.77 57.72
CA SER A 67 47.42 -34.23 57.75
C SER A 67 48.89 -34.69 57.79
N ASP A 68 49.79 -33.88 58.36
CA ASP A 68 51.25 -34.13 58.40
C ASP A 68 51.77 -34.10 59.85
N ASP A 69 52.88 -34.81 60.09
CA ASP A 69 53.59 -34.75 61.38
C ASP A 69 54.23 -33.37 61.62
N VAL A 70 54.17 -32.91 62.88
CA VAL A 70 54.77 -31.66 63.35
C VAL A 70 55.85 -32.02 64.36
N LEU A 71 57.10 -32.04 63.90
CA LEU A 71 58.26 -32.53 64.63
C LEU A 71 59.00 -31.40 65.37
N ASP A 72 59.59 -31.71 66.53
CA ASP A 72 60.44 -30.79 67.30
C ASP A 72 61.92 -31.03 66.95
N ASP A 73 62.29 -30.76 65.69
CA ASP A 73 63.62 -30.98 65.12
C ASP A 73 64.41 -29.68 64.88
N GLY A 74 63.82 -28.53 65.24
CA GLY A 74 64.40 -27.20 65.04
C GLY A 74 64.26 -26.64 63.61
N ASP A 75 63.54 -27.31 62.70
CA ASP A 75 63.30 -26.81 61.34
C ASP A 75 62.18 -25.75 61.30
N ILE A 76 62.58 -24.51 61.57
CA ILE A 76 61.67 -23.34 61.58
C ILE A 76 61.04 -23.11 60.20
N VAL A 77 61.76 -23.38 59.10
CA VAL A 77 61.28 -23.14 57.73
C VAL A 77 60.16 -24.11 57.41
N LYS A 78 60.33 -25.38 57.74
CA LYS A 78 59.29 -26.40 57.59
C LYS A 78 58.08 -26.08 58.46
N LEU A 79 58.27 -25.76 59.74
CA LEU A 79 57.16 -25.43 60.64
C LEU A 79 56.36 -24.21 60.14
N THR A 80 57.05 -23.18 59.63
CA THR A 80 56.42 -22.00 59.03
C THR A 80 55.60 -22.36 57.79
N THR A 81 56.17 -23.21 56.93
CA THR A 81 55.48 -23.69 55.72
C THR A 81 54.24 -24.49 56.08
N GLN A 82 54.34 -25.37 57.07
CA GLN A 82 53.22 -26.15 57.56
C GLN A 82 52.13 -25.26 58.19
N LEU A 83 52.50 -24.22 58.94
CA LEU A 83 51.54 -23.25 59.48
C LEU A 83 50.78 -22.49 58.39
N ASN A 84 51.48 -21.96 57.39
CA ASN A 84 50.84 -21.26 56.27
C ASN A 84 49.86 -22.17 55.54
N ARG A 85 50.28 -23.40 55.24
CA ARG A 85 49.42 -24.39 54.57
C ARG A 85 48.21 -24.76 55.45
N ALA A 86 48.38 -24.89 56.76
CA ALA A 86 47.27 -25.16 57.68
C ALA A 86 46.22 -24.04 57.65
N LEU A 87 46.66 -22.78 57.61
CA LEU A 87 45.77 -21.62 57.47
C LEU A 87 45.05 -21.62 56.10
N GLU A 88 45.77 -21.88 55.01
CA GLU A 88 45.19 -21.96 53.66
C GLU A 88 44.13 -23.07 53.55
N GLN A 89 44.40 -24.25 54.11
CA GLN A 89 43.45 -25.38 54.14
C GLN A 89 42.20 -25.04 54.96
N LYS A 90 42.40 -24.41 56.13
CA LYS A 90 41.30 -23.97 57.01
C LYS A 90 40.38 -22.98 56.30
N ILE A 91 40.97 -21.95 55.67
CA ILE A 91 40.25 -20.94 54.88
C ILE A 91 39.49 -21.60 53.73
N THR A 92 40.12 -22.50 52.97
CA THR A 92 39.51 -23.16 51.80
C THR A 92 38.36 -24.09 52.20
N THR A 93 38.45 -24.76 53.35
CA THR A 93 37.43 -25.71 53.81
C THR A 93 36.20 -24.99 54.37
N GLU A 94 36.40 -23.91 55.13
CA GLU A 94 35.29 -23.18 55.76
C GLU A 94 34.69 -22.09 54.88
N ILE A 95 35.44 -21.58 53.90
CA ILE A 95 34.99 -20.54 52.97
C ILE A 95 34.93 -21.15 51.56
N PRO A 96 33.80 -21.80 51.20
CA PRO A 96 33.65 -22.44 49.91
C PRO A 96 33.68 -21.40 48.77
N SER A 97 34.04 -21.88 47.57
CA SER A 97 33.90 -21.09 46.35
C SER A 97 32.43 -20.73 46.12
N ALA A 98 32.22 -19.58 45.48
CA ALA A 98 30.90 -19.15 45.03
C ALA A 98 30.14 -20.27 44.31
N SER A 99 28.94 -20.59 44.77
CA SER A 99 28.05 -21.54 44.13
C SER A 99 26.62 -21.02 44.12
N LEU A 100 25.75 -21.61 43.30
CA LEU A 100 24.33 -21.27 43.27
C LEU A 100 23.55 -21.80 44.50
N ALA A 101 24.18 -22.61 45.35
CA ALA A 101 23.52 -23.30 46.47
C ALA A 101 24.03 -22.90 47.86
N GLN A 102 25.23 -22.29 47.94
CA GLN A 102 25.88 -21.91 49.20
C GLN A 102 26.67 -20.61 49.00
N GLU A 103 26.50 -19.67 49.92
CA GLU A 103 27.18 -18.36 49.91
C GLU A 103 28.70 -18.54 50.14
N GLY A 104 29.52 -17.83 49.35
CA GLY A 104 31.00 -17.86 49.40
C GLY A 104 31.60 -16.56 48.85
N ILE A 105 32.93 -16.38 48.91
CA ILE A 105 33.60 -15.19 48.35
C ILE A 105 33.65 -15.30 46.81
N VAL A 106 33.01 -14.37 46.10
CA VAL A 106 33.07 -14.28 44.62
C VAL A 106 34.02 -13.16 44.21
N GLN A 107 34.98 -13.44 43.33
CA GLN A 107 35.82 -12.38 42.74
C GLN A 107 34.99 -11.61 41.68
N LEU A 108 35.02 -10.28 41.75
CA LEU A 108 34.34 -9.42 40.78
C LEU A 108 35.14 -9.29 39.48
N THR A 109 34.45 -9.22 38.34
CA THR A 109 35.05 -9.00 37.01
C THR A 109 34.39 -7.86 36.25
N ASN A 110 35.19 -7.13 35.47
CA ASN A 110 34.75 -6.15 34.47
C ASN A 110 34.89 -6.67 33.03
N MET A 111 35.20 -7.96 32.86
CA MET A 111 35.30 -8.63 31.57
C MET A 111 34.12 -9.57 31.36
N LEU A 112 33.62 -9.63 30.13
CA LEU A 112 32.71 -10.68 29.67
C LEU A 112 33.44 -12.02 29.55
N GLY A 113 32.76 -13.12 29.85
CA GLY A 113 33.30 -14.45 29.74
C GLY A 113 32.32 -15.52 30.18
N ASN A 114 32.80 -16.75 30.29
CA ASN A 114 32.05 -17.94 30.67
C ASN A 114 32.51 -18.52 32.03
N SER A 115 33.12 -17.69 32.87
CA SER A 115 33.61 -18.13 34.18
C SER A 115 32.46 -18.46 35.12
N SER A 116 32.53 -19.61 35.77
CA SER A 116 31.65 -19.98 36.88
C SER A 116 32.16 -19.50 38.25
N ARG A 117 33.30 -18.81 38.28
CA ARG A 117 33.99 -18.35 39.51
C ARG A 117 34.00 -16.83 39.68
N LEU A 118 33.58 -16.08 38.66
CA LEU A 118 33.59 -14.61 38.65
C LEU A 118 32.17 -14.06 38.58
N ALA A 119 31.89 -13.01 39.35
CA ALA A 119 30.64 -12.26 39.25
C ALA A 119 30.85 -10.94 38.50
N ALA A 120 29.92 -10.58 37.63
CA ALA A 120 29.96 -9.29 36.94
C ALA A 120 29.85 -8.12 37.93
N THR A 121 30.67 -7.09 37.74
CA THR A 121 30.54 -5.83 38.47
C THR A 121 29.25 -5.09 38.07
N GLN A 122 28.70 -4.28 38.98
CA GLN A 122 27.58 -3.39 38.67
C GLN A 122 27.87 -2.49 37.46
N LYS A 123 29.10 -1.99 37.35
CA LYS A 123 29.55 -1.17 36.22
C LYS A 123 29.46 -1.92 34.88
N LEU A 124 29.95 -3.17 34.82
CA LEU A 124 29.86 -3.99 33.60
C LEU A 124 28.39 -4.24 33.21
N ILE A 125 27.52 -4.49 34.19
CA ILE A 125 26.08 -4.66 33.94
C ILE A 125 25.45 -3.37 33.39
N GLN A 126 25.83 -2.20 33.93
CA GLN A 126 25.34 -0.92 33.44
C GLN A 126 25.82 -0.63 32.00
N GLU A 127 27.09 -0.85 31.70
CA GLU A 127 27.65 -0.67 30.35
C GLU A 127 26.97 -1.57 29.31
N LEU A 128 26.62 -2.81 29.69
CA LEU A 128 25.82 -3.70 28.85
C LEU A 128 24.40 -3.15 28.63
N ALA A 129 23.73 -2.71 29.70
CA ALA A 129 22.38 -2.15 29.61
C ALA A 129 22.33 -0.91 28.70
N ASP A 130 23.31 -0.01 28.84
CA ASP A 130 23.44 1.19 28.02
C ASP A 130 23.69 0.82 26.55
N SER A 131 24.61 -0.11 26.29
CA SER A 131 24.88 -0.62 24.93
C SER A 131 23.66 -1.30 24.29
N PHE A 132 22.90 -2.08 25.06
CA PHE A 132 21.64 -2.67 24.57
C PHE A 132 20.61 -1.59 24.23
N ASN A 133 20.44 -0.58 25.09
CA ASN A 133 19.53 0.53 24.86
C ASN A 133 19.91 1.36 23.63
N ASP A 134 21.20 1.65 23.43
CA ASP A 134 21.70 2.36 22.26
C ASP A 134 21.45 1.55 20.97
N ASN A 135 21.74 0.25 21.00
CA ASN A 135 21.47 -0.63 19.85
C ASN A 135 19.97 -0.71 19.52
N LEU A 136 19.10 -0.73 20.54
CA LEU A 136 17.65 -0.83 20.32
C LEU A 136 17.07 0.49 19.81
N SER A 137 17.50 1.63 20.38
CA SER A 137 17.06 2.97 19.99
C SER A 137 17.42 3.32 18.54
N ASN A 138 18.51 2.77 18.03
CA ASN A 138 18.97 3.01 16.66
C ASN A 138 18.34 2.10 15.59
N ARG A 139 17.64 1.01 15.96
CA ARG A 139 17.04 0.08 14.98
C ARG A 139 15.71 0.55 14.41
N VAL A 140 14.87 1.18 15.24
CA VAL A 140 13.66 1.89 14.80
C VAL A 140 13.63 3.27 15.47
N PRO A 141 14.36 4.25 14.92
CA PRO A 141 14.30 5.61 15.43
C PRO A 141 12.86 6.14 15.41
N ASN A 142 12.42 6.79 16.48
CA ASN A 142 11.06 7.37 16.58
C ASN A 142 10.76 8.41 15.49
N ILE A 143 11.78 8.91 14.80
CA ILE A 143 11.66 9.85 13.66
C ILE A 143 11.47 9.15 12.32
N ARG A 144 11.50 7.80 12.24
CA ARG A 144 11.24 7.07 11.00
C ARG A 144 9.78 7.27 10.59
N LYS A 145 9.60 7.62 9.33
CA LYS A 145 8.28 7.86 8.73
C LYS A 145 7.99 6.87 7.61
N VAL A 146 6.74 6.44 7.49
CA VAL A 146 6.22 5.74 6.31
C VAL A 146 5.38 6.75 5.54
N ASN A 147 5.86 7.16 4.37
CA ASN A 147 5.25 8.21 3.56
C ASN A 147 4.89 9.49 4.36
N GLY A 148 5.82 9.98 5.18
CA GLY A 148 5.61 11.18 6.00
C GLY A 148 4.84 10.98 7.30
N LYS A 149 4.27 9.80 7.57
CA LYS A 149 3.57 9.45 8.81
C LYS A 149 4.52 8.78 9.81
N GLU A 150 4.50 9.20 11.07
CA GLU A 150 5.33 8.64 12.15
C GLU A 150 4.87 7.23 12.55
N LEU A 151 5.81 6.37 12.93
CA LEU A 151 5.54 4.97 13.33
C LEU A 151 5.05 4.85 14.79
N SER A 152 4.01 5.60 15.15
CA SER A 152 3.43 5.61 16.51
C SER A 152 2.20 4.71 16.67
N GLU A 153 1.59 4.28 15.56
CA GLU A 153 0.38 3.45 15.51
C GLU A 153 0.29 2.72 14.15
N ASP A 154 -0.79 1.98 13.91
CA ASP A 154 -1.05 1.34 12.62
C ASP A 154 -1.14 2.38 11.49
N ILE A 155 -0.32 2.21 10.44
CA ILE A 155 -0.27 3.13 9.31
C ILE A 155 -1.25 2.70 8.22
N HIS A 156 -2.34 3.46 8.06
CA HIS A 156 -3.20 3.37 6.89
C HIS A 156 -2.66 4.23 5.75
N LEU A 157 -2.44 3.64 4.57
CA LEU A 157 -2.01 4.32 3.36
C LEU A 157 -3.17 4.42 2.38
N GLY A 158 -3.59 5.65 2.07
CA GLY A 158 -4.58 5.93 1.03
C GLY A 158 -3.91 6.07 -0.34
N ALA A 159 -4.73 6.27 -1.38
CA ALA A 159 -4.24 6.47 -2.75
C ALA A 159 -3.25 7.64 -2.88
N VAL A 160 -3.52 8.74 -2.18
CA VAL A 160 -2.63 9.90 -2.10
C VAL A 160 -1.27 9.53 -1.50
N ASP A 161 -1.25 8.63 -0.51
CA ASP A 161 -0.02 8.24 0.18
C ASP A 161 0.92 7.41 -0.71
N ILE A 162 0.38 6.71 -1.72
CA ILE A 162 1.18 5.85 -2.61
C ILE A 162 1.29 6.40 -4.03
N GLY A 163 0.86 7.64 -4.25
CA GLY A 163 0.98 8.34 -5.54
C GLY A 163 0.10 7.75 -6.65
N VAL A 164 -1.03 7.14 -6.30
CA VAL A 164 -2.00 6.60 -7.27
C VAL A 164 -3.30 7.40 -7.26
N TYR A 165 -4.11 7.23 -8.31
CA TYR A 165 -5.43 7.88 -8.40
C TYR A 165 -6.39 7.35 -7.34
N THR A 166 -7.20 8.24 -6.78
CA THR A 166 -8.33 7.83 -5.94
C THR A 166 -9.44 7.19 -6.80
N PRO A 167 -10.30 6.34 -6.22
CA PRO A 167 -11.47 5.81 -6.92
C PRO A 167 -12.29 6.91 -7.59
N GLU A 168 -12.50 8.04 -6.93
CA GLU A 168 -13.28 9.16 -7.47
C GLU A 168 -12.62 9.80 -8.70
N GLN A 169 -11.29 9.91 -8.72
CA GLN A 169 -10.56 10.42 -9.88
C GLN A 169 -10.64 9.45 -11.08
N ILE A 170 -10.63 8.14 -10.81
CA ILE A 170 -10.82 7.12 -11.83
C ILE A 170 -12.24 7.23 -12.39
N ASP A 171 -13.26 7.32 -11.54
CA ASP A 171 -14.65 7.43 -11.93
C ASP A 171 -14.90 8.69 -12.78
N GLN A 172 -14.35 9.84 -12.38
CA GLN A 172 -14.42 11.07 -13.17
C GLN A 172 -13.82 10.89 -14.56
N LYS A 173 -12.65 10.28 -14.66
CA LYS A 173 -11.97 10.05 -15.94
C LYS A 173 -12.73 9.08 -16.84
N ILE A 174 -13.34 8.05 -16.26
CA ILE A 174 -14.18 7.09 -16.97
C ILE A 174 -15.42 7.79 -17.52
N ASN A 175 -16.14 8.56 -16.69
CA ASN A 175 -17.36 9.26 -17.11
C ASN A 175 -17.09 10.20 -18.28
N ILE A 176 -16.03 11.01 -18.22
CA ILE A 176 -15.64 11.91 -19.32
C ILE A 176 -15.40 11.13 -20.62
N GLU A 177 -14.69 9.99 -20.57
CA GLU A 177 -14.41 9.20 -21.77
C GLU A 177 -15.64 8.46 -22.30
N VAL A 178 -16.54 8.02 -21.42
CA VAL A 178 -17.81 7.39 -21.80
C VAL A 178 -18.71 8.40 -22.49
N ASP A 179 -18.89 9.59 -21.91
CA ASP A 179 -19.70 10.67 -22.48
C ASP A 179 -19.18 11.05 -23.87
N ARG A 180 -17.85 11.24 -24.00
CA ARG A 180 -17.20 11.54 -25.29
C ARG A 180 -17.47 10.47 -26.35
N ARG A 181 -17.46 9.19 -25.98
CA ARG A 181 -17.72 8.09 -26.92
C ARG A 181 -19.18 8.02 -27.32
N ILE A 182 -20.09 8.22 -26.37
CA ILE A 182 -21.53 8.24 -26.62
C ILE A 182 -21.87 9.38 -27.59
N ASP A 183 -21.34 10.58 -27.35
CA ASP A 183 -21.58 11.74 -28.22
C ASP A 183 -21.12 11.48 -29.65
N ILE A 184 -19.90 10.93 -29.85
CA ILE A 184 -19.38 10.60 -31.18
C ILE A 184 -20.25 9.56 -31.89
N GLU A 185 -20.65 8.48 -31.20
CA GLU A 185 -21.46 7.42 -31.80
C GLU A 185 -22.88 7.92 -32.14
N LEU A 186 -23.46 8.76 -31.28
CA LEU A 186 -24.77 9.34 -31.49
C LEU A 186 -24.76 10.31 -32.68
N ASP A 187 -23.76 11.20 -32.75
CA ASP A 187 -23.59 12.14 -33.87
C ASP A 187 -23.45 11.40 -35.21
N GLN A 188 -22.65 10.33 -35.24
CA GLN A 188 -22.51 9.48 -36.44
C GLN A 188 -23.84 8.84 -36.85
N LYS A 189 -24.57 8.24 -35.90
CA LYS A 189 -25.87 7.61 -36.18
C LYS A 189 -26.91 8.63 -36.65
N ILE A 190 -26.96 9.81 -36.02
CA ILE A 190 -27.86 10.89 -36.42
C ILE A 190 -27.53 11.36 -37.83
N SER A 191 -26.25 11.63 -38.14
CA SER A 191 -25.85 12.06 -39.49
C SER A 191 -26.29 11.05 -40.55
N ILE A 192 -26.02 9.75 -40.34
CA ILE A 192 -26.41 8.69 -41.26
C ILE A 192 -27.93 8.64 -41.47
N GLU A 193 -28.72 8.74 -40.40
CA GLU A 193 -30.18 8.68 -40.48
C GLU A 193 -30.78 9.95 -41.12
N VAL A 194 -30.19 11.12 -40.86
CA VAL A 194 -30.56 12.38 -41.51
C VAL A 194 -30.30 12.30 -43.00
N ASP A 195 -29.10 11.86 -43.40
CA ASP A 195 -28.73 11.69 -44.81
C ASP A 195 -29.67 10.72 -45.51
N LYS A 196 -29.99 9.59 -44.87
CA LYS A 196 -30.96 8.61 -45.38
C LYS A 196 -32.34 9.23 -45.61
N LYS A 197 -32.84 10.02 -44.66
CA LYS A 197 -34.15 10.70 -44.77
C LYS A 197 -34.16 11.81 -45.81
N ILE A 198 -33.07 12.55 -45.97
CA ILE A 198 -32.94 13.58 -47.00
C ILE A 198 -32.92 12.93 -48.38
N ASN A 199 -32.09 11.91 -48.57
CA ASN A 199 -31.96 11.20 -49.85
C ASN A 199 -33.23 10.43 -50.24
N ALA A 200 -34.11 10.11 -49.29
CA ALA A 200 -35.40 9.48 -49.57
C ALA A 200 -36.51 10.47 -50.01
N LYS A 201 -36.32 11.79 -49.84
CA LYS A 201 -37.30 12.79 -50.30
C LYS A 201 -36.99 13.18 -51.75
N GLY A 202 -37.86 12.78 -52.68
CA GLY A 202 -37.82 13.28 -54.05
C GLY A 202 -37.90 14.81 -54.13
N ASN A 203 -37.39 15.35 -55.22
CA ASN A 203 -37.43 16.77 -55.55
C ASN A 203 -38.88 17.27 -55.61
N LYS A 204 -39.12 18.47 -55.07
CA LYS A 204 -40.47 19.05 -54.98
C LYS A 204 -41.05 19.33 -56.36
N ASN A 205 -42.25 18.80 -56.62
CA ASN A 205 -43.03 19.13 -57.81
C ASN A 205 -43.46 20.62 -57.81
N THR A 206 -43.54 21.23 -58.98
CA THR A 206 -43.94 22.64 -59.16
C THR A 206 -45.18 22.75 -60.05
N ALA A 207 -46.01 23.78 -59.88
CA ALA A 207 -47.23 23.94 -60.65
C ALA A 207 -47.75 25.38 -60.67
N ASP A 208 -48.45 25.72 -61.74
CA ASP A 208 -49.33 26.89 -61.86
C ASP A 208 -50.77 26.40 -62.10
N LYS A 209 -51.69 26.83 -61.24
CA LYS A 209 -53.11 26.40 -61.24
C LYS A 209 -54.02 27.36 -62.00
N ALA A 210 -53.47 28.15 -62.90
CA ALA A 210 -54.24 28.98 -63.81
C ALA A 210 -55.17 28.14 -64.72
N VAL A 211 -56.13 28.83 -65.35
CA VAL A 211 -57.04 28.23 -66.35
C VAL A 211 -56.26 27.54 -67.47
N ASN A 212 -55.17 28.17 -67.90
CA ASN A 212 -54.12 27.57 -68.72
C ASN A 212 -52.89 27.41 -67.82
N GLY A 213 -52.77 26.23 -67.21
CA GLY A 213 -51.82 25.95 -66.14
C GLY A 213 -50.89 24.80 -66.48
N TRP A 214 -50.02 24.47 -65.52
CA TRP A 214 -49.06 23.38 -65.68
C TRP A 214 -48.67 22.77 -64.33
N TRP A 215 -48.12 21.57 -64.37
CA TRP A 215 -47.46 20.88 -63.28
C TRP A 215 -46.20 20.21 -63.82
N LYS A 216 -45.09 20.25 -63.08
CA LYS A 216 -43.81 19.63 -63.41
C LYS A 216 -43.33 18.75 -62.26
N CYS A 217 -42.95 17.53 -62.58
CA CYS A 217 -42.30 16.62 -61.65
C CYS A 217 -40.89 17.10 -61.33
N GLY A 218 -40.57 17.25 -60.04
CA GLY A 218 -39.24 17.65 -59.59
C GLY A 218 -38.19 16.56 -59.81
N ASP A 219 -38.59 15.29 -59.74
CA ASP A 219 -37.70 14.14 -59.87
C ASP A 219 -37.38 13.79 -61.33
N THR A 220 -38.41 13.68 -62.17
CA THR A 220 -38.28 13.17 -63.54
C THR A 220 -38.27 14.26 -64.60
N GLY A 221 -38.66 15.50 -64.25
CA GLY A 221 -38.81 16.60 -65.19
C GLY A 221 -40.06 16.53 -66.07
N VAL A 222 -40.91 15.50 -65.95
CA VAL A 222 -42.16 15.36 -66.70
C VAL A 222 -43.10 16.53 -66.43
N ILE A 223 -43.65 17.12 -67.48
CA ILE A 223 -44.54 18.27 -67.45
C ILE A 223 -45.92 17.87 -67.99
N TYR A 224 -46.96 18.25 -67.25
CA TYR A 224 -48.35 18.26 -67.69
C TYR A 224 -48.77 19.72 -67.82
N GLN A 225 -49.25 20.14 -68.98
CA GLN A 225 -49.84 21.46 -69.19
C GLN A 225 -51.28 21.30 -69.62
N TRP A 226 -52.17 22.19 -69.20
CA TRP A 226 -53.57 22.16 -69.59
C TRP A 226 -54.05 23.55 -69.93
N GLY A 227 -55.17 23.61 -70.64
CA GLY A 227 -55.84 24.88 -70.85
C GLY A 227 -57.16 24.76 -71.58
N ARG A 228 -57.77 25.92 -71.77
CA ARG A 228 -58.96 26.11 -72.56
C ARG A 228 -58.71 27.18 -73.61
N THR A 229 -59.10 26.92 -74.84
CA THR A 229 -59.06 27.91 -75.91
C THR A 229 -60.26 28.86 -75.81
N ASP A 230 -60.13 30.04 -76.40
CA ASP A 230 -61.30 30.81 -76.82
C ASP A 230 -62.11 30.05 -77.88
N VAL A 231 -63.28 30.57 -78.23
CA VAL A 231 -64.13 29.98 -79.27
C VAL A 231 -63.41 30.05 -80.62
N ILE A 232 -63.03 28.90 -81.17
CA ILE A 232 -62.44 28.78 -82.49
C ILE A 232 -63.58 28.66 -83.50
N GLN A 233 -63.59 29.51 -84.53
CA GLN A 233 -64.58 29.42 -85.60
C GLN A 233 -64.37 28.16 -86.44
N SER A 234 -65.46 27.57 -86.93
CA SER A 234 -65.41 26.36 -87.75
C SER A 234 -64.55 26.58 -89.01
N GLY A 235 -63.54 25.74 -89.21
CA GLY A 235 -62.57 25.83 -90.32
C GLY A 235 -61.33 26.66 -90.05
N ASN A 236 -61.25 27.34 -88.90
CA ASN A 236 -60.10 28.14 -88.54
C ASN A 236 -59.13 27.35 -87.63
N VAL A 237 -57.85 27.69 -87.75
CA VAL A 237 -56.77 27.23 -86.88
C VAL A 237 -56.49 28.31 -85.84
N ALA A 238 -56.33 27.91 -84.58
CA ALA A 238 -55.80 28.76 -83.52
C ALA A 238 -54.45 28.23 -83.05
N ARG A 239 -53.45 29.12 -82.96
CA ARG A 239 -52.18 28.80 -82.32
C ARG A 239 -52.31 28.93 -80.81
N ILE A 240 -52.12 27.82 -80.11
CA ILE A 240 -52.18 27.77 -78.65
C ILE A 240 -50.77 27.88 -78.10
N GLN A 241 -50.56 28.89 -77.27
CA GLN A 241 -49.31 29.05 -76.51
C GLN A 241 -49.40 28.23 -75.22
N LEU A 242 -48.39 27.38 -75.01
CA LEU A 242 -48.24 26.62 -73.78
C LEU A 242 -47.79 27.57 -72.64
N PRO A 243 -48.30 27.41 -71.42
CA PRO A 243 -47.88 28.18 -70.25
C PRO A 243 -46.37 28.18 -70.01
N ILE A 244 -45.69 27.06 -70.27
CA ILE A 244 -44.23 26.92 -70.24
C ILE A 244 -43.73 26.11 -71.45
N SER A 245 -42.46 26.28 -71.82
CA SER A 245 -41.84 25.44 -72.86
C SER A 245 -41.50 24.05 -72.32
N PHE A 246 -41.76 23.02 -73.12
CA PHE A 246 -41.12 21.70 -72.95
C PHE A 246 -39.62 21.79 -73.30
N SER A 247 -38.83 20.77 -72.92
CA SER A 247 -37.41 20.71 -73.26
C SER A 247 -37.18 20.42 -74.76
N ASN A 248 -38.13 19.74 -75.40
CA ASN A 248 -38.11 19.36 -76.81
C ASN A 248 -39.55 19.35 -77.40
N THR A 249 -39.70 18.88 -78.64
CA THR A 249 -40.99 18.81 -79.36
C THR A 249 -41.72 17.48 -79.20
N ASP A 250 -41.19 16.54 -78.42
CA ASP A 250 -41.77 15.19 -78.20
C ASP A 250 -42.81 15.21 -77.08
N TYR A 251 -43.84 16.03 -77.25
CA TYR A 251 -44.98 16.08 -76.34
C TYR A 251 -46.28 15.69 -77.05
N SER A 252 -47.16 15.04 -76.32
CA SER A 252 -48.49 14.66 -76.81
C SER A 252 -49.51 15.70 -76.39
N VAL A 253 -50.44 16.05 -77.29
CA VAL A 253 -51.58 16.92 -76.96
C VAL A 253 -52.88 16.14 -77.17
N ASN A 254 -53.68 16.08 -76.12
CA ASN A 254 -55.05 15.57 -76.15
C ASN A 254 -56.02 16.73 -76.03
N ILE A 255 -57.10 16.70 -76.81
CA ILE A 255 -58.06 17.79 -76.92
C ILE A 255 -59.49 17.29 -76.77
N ASN A 256 -60.36 18.14 -76.25
CA ASN A 256 -61.78 17.85 -76.06
C ASN A 256 -62.59 19.10 -76.41
N PRO A 257 -63.47 19.06 -77.43
CA PRO A 257 -64.35 20.18 -77.73
C PRO A 257 -65.35 20.41 -76.60
N ILE A 258 -65.65 21.67 -76.28
CA ILE A 258 -66.60 22.06 -75.25
C ILE A 258 -67.89 22.50 -75.93
N GLN A 259 -68.91 21.65 -75.93
CA GLN A 259 -70.19 21.94 -76.55
C GLN A 259 -71.24 22.29 -75.49
N SER A 260 -72.07 23.30 -75.78
CA SER A 260 -73.20 23.70 -74.92
C SER A 260 -74.55 23.13 -75.37
N LYS A 261 -74.59 22.41 -76.51
CA LYS A 261 -75.80 21.79 -77.07
C LYS A 261 -75.47 20.39 -77.59
N ILE A 262 -76.16 19.37 -77.07
CA ILE A 262 -76.09 17.98 -77.56
C ILE A 262 -77.45 17.69 -78.21
N GLY A 263 -77.47 17.59 -79.55
CA GLY A 263 -78.69 17.25 -80.28
C GLY A 263 -78.67 17.68 -81.75
N SER A 264 -78.97 16.74 -82.64
CA SER A 264 -79.08 16.80 -84.11
C SER A 264 -77.78 16.79 -84.95
N MET A 265 -77.43 15.59 -85.44
CA MET A 265 -76.59 15.22 -86.60
C MET A 265 -75.34 16.08 -86.93
N GLY A 266 -74.45 16.31 -85.95
CA GLY A 266 -73.14 16.92 -86.20
C GLY A 266 -72.12 16.65 -85.09
N ALA A 267 -70.83 16.73 -85.39
CA ALA A 267 -69.74 16.61 -84.43
C ALA A 267 -68.64 17.65 -84.71
N VAL A 268 -68.09 18.24 -83.64
CA VAL A 268 -66.86 19.02 -83.69
C VAL A 268 -65.69 18.07 -83.52
N ILE A 269 -64.72 18.16 -84.43
CA ILE A 269 -63.47 17.38 -84.38
C ILE A 269 -62.32 18.37 -84.35
N GLY A 270 -61.39 18.18 -83.42
CA GLY A 270 -60.15 18.95 -83.44
C GLY A 270 -58.99 18.14 -84.01
N TYR A 271 -58.08 18.82 -84.69
CA TYR A 271 -56.78 18.26 -85.07
C TYR A 271 -55.67 19.11 -84.48
N VAL A 272 -54.68 18.46 -83.88
CA VAL A 272 -53.49 19.11 -83.31
C VAL A 272 -52.31 18.92 -84.25
N ASN A 273 -51.59 20.00 -84.50
CA ASN A 273 -50.27 19.97 -85.11
C ASN A 273 -49.27 20.62 -84.13
N VAL A 274 -48.31 19.84 -83.63
CA VAL A 274 -47.23 20.37 -82.78
C VAL A 274 -46.32 21.24 -83.64
N ILE A 275 -46.04 22.47 -83.19
CA ILE A 275 -45.26 23.45 -83.97
C ILE A 275 -43.84 23.57 -83.43
N ASP A 276 -43.73 23.83 -82.13
CA ASP A 276 -42.46 23.97 -81.42
C ASP A 276 -42.64 23.60 -79.94
N ARG A 277 -41.57 23.70 -79.15
CA ARG A 277 -41.57 23.36 -77.72
C ARG A 277 -42.54 24.16 -76.85
N SER A 278 -43.14 25.22 -77.38
CA SER A 278 -44.00 26.18 -76.68
C SER A 278 -45.36 26.37 -77.30
N SER A 279 -45.66 25.75 -78.44
CA SER A 279 -46.93 25.98 -79.13
C SER A 279 -47.38 24.83 -80.02
N PHE A 280 -48.70 24.69 -80.13
CA PHE A 280 -49.34 23.82 -81.10
C PHE A 280 -50.49 24.54 -81.79
N ASP A 281 -50.78 24.12 -83.01
CA ASP A 281 -51.93 24.60 -83.76
C ASP A 281 -53.11 23.65 -83.55
N LEU A 282 -54.29 24.24 -83.32
CA LEU A 282 -55.54 23.53 -83.15
C LEU A 282 -56.55 23.96 -84.23
N LEU A 283 -56.92 23.03 -85.10
CA LEU A 283 -57.96 23.23 -86.10
C LEU A 283 -59.33 22.84 -85.53
N ASN A 284 -60.33 23.73 -85.63
CA ASN A 284 -61.73 23.36 -85.41
C ASN A 284 -62.34 22.82 -86.71
N SER A 285 -62.36 21.49 -86.85
CA SER A 285 -63.00 20.78 -87.96
C SER A 285 -64.40 20.29 -87.56
N TRP A 286 -65.16 19.81 -88.54
CA TRP A 286 -66.53 19.38 -88.32
C TRP A 286 -66.91 18.18 -89.19
N VAL A 287 -67.91 17.44 -88.71
CA VAL A 287 -68.67 16.46 -89.49
C VAL A 287 -70.12 16.91 -89.46
N ASN A 288 -70.73 17.03 -90.64
CA ASN A 288 -72.13 17.39 -90.89
C ASN A 288 -72.61 18.79 -90.44
N ALA A 289 -72.04 19.44 -89.41
CA ALA A 289 -72.46 20.76 -88.93
C ALA A 289 -71.31 21.68 -88.50
N ARG A 290 -71.29 22.93 -88.98
CA ARG A 290 -70.27 23.94 -88.65
C ARG A 290 -70.55 24.60 -87.31
N TRP A 291 -69.90 24.14 -86.25
CA TRP A 291 -70.04 24.71 -84.91
C TRP A 291 -68.75 25.44 -84.48
N ASN A 292 -68.93 26.64 -83.92
CA ASN A 292 -67.84 27.36 -83.27
C ASN A 292 -67.69 26.80 -81.85
N SER A 293 -66.51 26.31 -81.50
CA SER A 293 -66.27 25.62 -80.23
C SER A 293 -64.98 26.09 -79.58
N PRO A 294 -64.96 26.31 -78.26
CA PRO A 294 -63.75 26.23 -77.48
C PRO A 294 -63.34 24.77 -77.27
N PHE A 295 -62.08 24.54 -76.94
CA PHE A 295 -61.54 23.22 -76.64
C PHE A 295 -60.81 23.24 -75.31
N PHE A 296 -61.00 22.20 -74.49
CA PHE A 296 -60.03 21.85 -73.48
C PHE A 296 -58.87 21.10 -74.13
N TRP A 297 -57.67 21.31 -73.61
CA TRP A 297 -56.49 20.60 -74.06
C TRP A 297 -55.61 20.24 -72.86
N ILE A 298 -54.88 19.13 -73.01
CA ILE A 298 -53.82 18.72 -72.09
C ILE A 298 -52.61 18.27 -72.93
N ALA A 299 -51.44 18.80 -72.60
CA ALA A 299 -50.16 18.46 -73.21
C ALA A 299 -49.26 17.76 -72.19
N ILE A 300 -48.61 16.66 -72.57
CA ILE A 300 -47.73 15.87 -71.70
C ILE A 300 -46.39 15.65 -72.41
N GLY A 301 -45.30 16.02 -71.75
CA GLY A 301 -43.94 15.95 -72.28
C GLY A 301 -42.91 16.18 -71.17
N TYR A 302 -41.68 16.52 -71.51
CA TYR A 302 -40.60 16.84 -70.57
C TYR A 302 -39.69 17.95 -71.12
#